data_AF-K4IFU2-F1
#
_entry.id   AF-K4IFU2-F1
#
_cell.length_a   1.000
_cell.length_b   1.000
_cell.length_c   1.000
_cell.angle_alpha   90.00
_cell.angle_beta   90.00
_cell.angle_gamma   90.00
#
_symmetry.space_group_name_H-M   'P 1'
#
loop_
_entity.id
_entity.type
_entity.pdbx_description
1 polymer ?
#
loop_
_entity_poly.entity_id
_entity_poly.type
_entity_poly.pdbx_seq_one_letter_code
_entity_poly.pdbx_strand_id
1 'polypeptide(L)'
;MNKGASKPQEDPNIIKWALKFAGSAGIAGILCCVAPAVLFMFGLMGGIYAISFADFFYADDGSIGLGSLILRGLALAIGLFGVYMFRKKQNQCSINPKRKKKNLILMTTITLVLGVGIFLSLEKLSSWYFNEYVVPAQQEEFRMMDQNKK
;
A
#
# COMPACT_ATOMS: atom_id res chain seq x y z
N MET A 1 65.18 15.52 6.73
CA MET A 1 65.10 14.07 6.43
C MET A 1 64.04 13.44 7.32
N ASN A 2 62.89 13.05 6.78
CA ASN A 2 62.27 11.76 7.14
C ASN A 2 61.26 11.37 6.05
N LYS A 3 61.52 10.23 5.42
CA LYS A 3 60.75 9.67 4.31
C LYS A 3 59.62 8.83 4.91
N GLY A 4 58.37 9.27 4.78
CA GLY A 4 57.20 8.44 5.01
C GLY A 4 56.81 7.74 3.72
N ALA A 5 57.18 6.47 3.58
CA ALA A 5 56.98 5.65 2.40
C ALA A 5 55.50 5.57 1.96
N SER A 6 55.24 5.90 0.70
CA SER A 6 53.97 5.61 0.02
C SER A 6 53.82 4.10 -0.13
N LYS A 7 52.81 3.52 0.56
CA LYS A 7 52.40 2.13 0.34
C LYS A 7 51.89 1.97 -1.10
N PRO A 8 52.14 0.83 -1.75
CA PRO A 8 51.72 0.60 -3.13
C PRO A 8 50.19 0.71 -3.23
N GLN A 9 49.73 1.49 -4.20
CA GLN A 9 48.30 1.61 -4.51
C GLN A 9 47.86 0.30 -5.18
N GLU A 10 47.17 -0.54 -4.40
CA GLU A 10 46.38 -1.64 -4.92
C GLU A 10 45.15 -1.02 -5.60
N ASP A 11 44.91 -1.35 -6.87
CA ASP A 11 43.83 -0.78 -7.67
C ASP A 11 42.52 -0.80 -6.85
N PRO A 12 41.94 0.37 -6.50
CA PRO A 12 40.71 0.36 -5.76
C PRO A 12 39.68 -0.28 -6.69
N ASN A 13 39.25 -1.49 -6.35
CA ASN A 13 38.17 -2.16 -7.05
C ASN A 13 36.89 -1.37 -6.75
N ILE A 14 36.66 -0.31 -7.54
CA ILE A 14 35.66 0.74 -7.31
C ILE A 14 34.27 0.13 -7.18
N ILE A 15 34.05 -1.01 -7.85
CA ILE A 15 32.83 -1.82 -7.74
C ILE A 15 32.66 -2.36 -6.31
N LYS A 16 33.71 -2.91 -5.69
CA LYS A 16 33.67 -3.40 -4.28
C LYS A 16 33.46 -2.26 -3.28
N TRP A 17 34.07 -1.10 -3.52
CA TRP A 17 33.92 0.08 -2.66
C TRP A 17 32.51 0.69 -2.79
N ALA A 18 32.04 0.88 -4.03
CA ALA A 18 30.69 1.36 -4.32
C ALA A 18 29.61 0.40 -3.82
N LEU A 19 29.75 -0.92 -3.98
CA LEU A 19 28.79 -1.89 -3.43
C LEU A 19 28.72 -1.84 -1.91
N LYS A 20 29.85 -1.68 -1.23
CA LYS A 20 29.88 -1.57 0.24
C LYS A 20 29.20 -0.29 0.73
N PHE A 21 29.56 0.86 0.15
CA PHE A 21 29.04 2.16 0.59
C PHE A 21 27.61 2.44 0.10
N ALA A 22 27.29 2.11 -1.15
CA ALA A 22 25.94 2.22 -1.69
C ALA A 22 25.00 1.19 -1.04
N GLY A 23 25.50 -0.02 -0.76
CA GLY A 23 24.76 -1.05 -0.03
C GLY A 23 24.42 -0.60 1.40
N SER A 24 25.38 -0.05 2.14
CA SER A 24 25.13 0.45 3.50
C SER A 24 24.20 1.66 3.52
N ALA A 25 24.35 2.60 2.58
CA ALA A 25 23.45 3.75 2.46
C ALA A 25 22.04 3.33 2.07
N GLY A 26 21.90 2.33 1.19
CA GLY A 26 20.62 1.75 0.81
C GLY A 26 19.91 1.07 1.98
N ILE A 27 20.63 0.26 2.77
CA ILE A 27 20.07 -0.41 3.95
C ILE A 27 19.65 0.62 5.01
N ALA A 28 20.47 1.64 5.27
CA ALA A 28 20.12 2.72 6.18
C ALA A 28 18.88 3.49 5.70
N GLY A 29 18.77 3.76 4.39
CA GLY A 29 17.61 4.41 3.79
C GLY A 29 16.34 3.56 3.91
N ILE A 30 16.43 2.25 3.69
CA ILE A 30 15.31 1.31 3.86
C ILE A 30 14.86 1.29 5.32
N LEU A 31 15.79 1.15 6.27
CA LEU A 31 15.48 1.07 7.70
C LEU A 31 14.93 2.38 8.27
N CYS A 32 15.46 3.53 7.84
CA CYS A 32 15.09 4.84 8.40
C CYS A 32 13.84 5.46 7.73
N CYS A 33 13.61 5.22 6.44
CA CYS A 33 12.54 5.89 5.69
C CYS A 33 11.43 4.96 5.21
N VAL A 34 11.78 3.73 4.81
CA VAL A 34 10.80 2.81 4.19
C VAL A 34 10.14 1.94 5.26
N ALA A 35 10.90 1.38 6.20
CA ALA A 35 10.36 0.50 7.22
C ALA A 35 9.29 1.18 8.11
N PRO A 36 9.48 2.42 8.61
CA PRO A 36 8.44 3.10 9.39
C PRO A 36 7.20 3.40 8.56
N ALA A 37 7.38 3.79 7.29
CA ALA A 37 6.26 4.06 6.38
C ALA A 37 5.44 2.79 6.10
N VAL A 38 6.10 1.65 5.87
CA VAL A 38 5.44 0.37 5.62
C VAL A 38 4.73 -0.14 6.87
N LEU A 39 5.39 -0.11 8.04
CA LEU A 39 4.77 -0.47 9.32
C LEU A 39 3.54 0.37 9.63
N PHE A 40 3.61 1.68 9.37
CA PHE A 40 2.48 2.58 9.55
C PHE A 40 1.32 2.24 8.61
N MET A 41 1.60 1.95 7.33
CA MET A 41 0.58 1.55 6.36
C MET A 41 -0.07 0.21 6.75
N PHE A 42 0.70 -0.78 7.22
CA PHE A 42 0.14 -2.03 7.74
C PHE A 42 -0.74 -1.81 8.97
N GLY A 43 -0.32 -0.94 9.89
CA GLY A 43 -1.11 -0.57 11.07
C GLY A 43 -2.43 0.10 10.70
N LEU A 44 -2.40 1.08 9.79
CA LEU A 44 -3.60 1.73 9.29
C LEU A 44 -4.53 0.75 8.58
N MET A 45 -4.00 -0.14 7.76
CA MET A 45 -4.80 -1.16 7.05
C MET A 45 -5.49 -2.11 8.05
N GLY A 46 -4.76 -2.57 9.07
CA GLY A 46 -5.33 -3.38 10.15
C GLY A 46 -6.44 -2.65 10.92
N GLY A 47 -6.24 -1.36 11.22
CA GLY A 47 -7.27 -0.53 11.86
C GLY A 47 -8.53 -0.37 11.02
N ILE A 48 -8.39 -0.12 9.71
CA ILE A 48 -9.53 0.00 8.78
C ILE A 48 -10.28 -1.34 8.68
N TYR A 49 -9.56 -2.47 8.65
CA TYR A 49 -10.17 -3.79 8.61
C TYR A 49 -10.98 -4.08 9.88
N ALA A 50 -10.47 -3.73 11.07
CA ALA A 50 -11.20 -3.88 12.32
C ALA A 50 -12.48 -3.01 12.35
N ILE A 51 -12.40 -1.77 11.86
CA ILE A 51 -13.55 -0.87 11.76
C ILE A 51 -14.61 -1.42 10.79
N SER A 52 -14.22 -2.19 9.77
CA SER A 52 -15.14 -2.74 8.77
C SER A 52 -16.09 -3.80 9.34
N PHE A 53 -15.83 -4.36 10.53
CA PHE A 53 -16.74 -5.26 11.22
C PHE A 53 -17.78 -4.55 12.10
N ALA A 54 -17.71 -3.23 12.24
CA ALA A 54 -18.72 -2.49 12.97
C ALA A 54 -20.04 -2.47 12.16
N ASP A 55 -21.15 -2.78 12.81
CA ASP A 55 -22.51 -2.78 12.24
C ASP A 55 -22.92 -1.43 11.60
N PHE A 56 -22.12 -0.38 11.77
CA PHE A 56 -22.31 0.93 11.16
C PHE A 56 -22.18 0.93 9.61
N PHE A 57 -21.46 -0.02 9.03
CA PHE A 57 -21.16 -0.03 7.59
C PHE A 57 -22.11 -0.89 6.74
N TYR A 58 -22.88 -1.77 7.36
CA TYR A 58 -23.83 -2.66 6.70
C TYR A 58 -25.23 -2.43 7.26
N ALA A 59 -26.26 -2.56 6.43
CA ALA A 59 -27.64 -2.58 6.92
C ALA A 59 -27.98 -3.98 7.46
N ASP A 60 -29.06 -4.11 8.25
CA ASP A 60 -29.49 -5.38 8.86
C ASP A 60 -29.76 -6.49 7.82
N ASP A 61 -29.95 -6.11 6.55
CA ASP A 61 -30.13 -7.00 5.41
C ASP A 61 -28.80 -7.44 4.74
N GLY A 62 -27.65 -7.02 5.30
CA GLY A 62 -26.32 -7.25 4.74
C GLY A 62 -26.00 -6.38 3.52
N SER A 63 -26.87 -5.43 3.17
CA SER A 63 -26.66 -4.51 2.06
C SER A 63 -25.71 -3.37 2.43
N ILE A 64 -25.27 -2.62 1.41
CA ILE A 64 -24.37 -1.47 1.51
C ILE A 64 -25.03 -0.41 2.40
N GLY A 65 -24.59 -0.31 3.65
CA GLY A 65 -25.12 0.66 4.61
C GLY A 65 -24.69 2.09 4.28
N LEU A 66 -25.39 3.08 4.86
CA LEU A 66 -25.12 4.51 4.64
C LEU A 66 -23.68 4.90 5.01
N GLY A 67 -23.11 4.29 6.05
CA GLY A 67 -21.72 4.48 6.47
C GLY A 67 -20.70 4.07 5.40
N SER A 68 -20.94 2.99 4.66
CA SER A 68 -20.04 2.52 3.60
C SER A 68 -20.04 3.47 2.39
N LEU A 69 -21.19 4.08 2.08
CA LEU A 69 -21.31 5.07 1.02
C LEU A 69 -20.54 6.35 1.36
N ILE A 70 -20.64 6.81 2.62
CA ILE A 70 -19.88 7.96 3.13
C ILE A 70 -18.37 7.67 3.08
N LEU A 71 -17.93 6.49 3.51
CA LEU A 71 -16.52 6.11 3.50
C LEU A 71 -15.94 6.11 2.08
N ARG A 72 -16.68 5.54 1.11
CA ARG A 72 -16.29 5.56 -0.31
C ARG A 72 -16.23 6.99 -0.86
N GLY A 73 -17.21 7.82 -0.51
CA GLY A 73 -17.23 9.24 -0.86
C GLY A 73 -16.01 10.00 -0.31
N LEU A 74 -15.67 9.76 0.95
CA LEU A 74 -14.50 10.36 1.60
C LEU A 74 -13.19 9.89 0.95
N ALA A 75 -13.08 8.60 0.63
CA ALA A 75 -11.91 8.05 -0.06
C ALA A 75 -11.70 8.72 -1.44
N LEU A 76 -12.78 8.90 -2.22
CA LEU A 76 -12.72 9.63 -3.49
C LEU A 76 -12.32 11.10 -3.30
N ALA A 77 -12.86 11.77 -2.28
CA ALA A 77 -12.51 13.15 -1.97
C ALA A 77 -11.02 13.31 -1.62
N ILE A 78 -10.47 12.40 -0.81
CA ILE A 78 -9.04 12.38 -0.45
C ILE A 78 -8.18 12.12 -1.70
N GLY A 79 -8.57 11.16 -2.56
CA GLY A 79 -7.87 10.88 -3.81
C GLY A 79 -7.82 12.10 -4.73
N LEU A 80 -8.95 12.78 -4.94
CA LEU A 80 -9.04 14.01 -5.71
C LEU A 80 -8.20 15.14 -5.10
N PHE A 81 -8.25 15.28 -3.77
CA PHE A 81 -7.45 16.27 -3.04
C PHE A 81 -5.95 16.04 -3.21
N GLY A 82 -5.49 14.78 -3.16
CA GLY A 82 -4.11 14.39 -3.41
C GLY A 82 -3.63 14.77 -4.82
N VAL A 83 -4.44 14.48 -5.84
CA VAL A 83 -4.15 14.87 -7.24
C VAL A 83 -4.09 16.38 -7.38
N TYR A 84 -5.01 17.11 -6.74
CA TYR A 84 -5.03 18.57 -6.75
C TYR A 84 -3.77 19.17 -6.11
N MET A 85 -3.38 18.69 -4.93
CA MET A 85 -2.17 19.12 -4.23
C MET A 85 -0.91 18.84 -5.06
N PHE A 86 -0.84 17.68 -5.70
CA PHE A 86 0.26 17.33 -6.60
C PHE A 86 0.34 18.29 -7.80
N ARG A 87 -0.80 18.61 -8.41
CA ARG A 87 -0.90 19.60 -9.50
C ARG A 87 -0.43 20.98 -9.05
N LYS A 88 -0.81 21.42 -7.84
CA LYS A 88 -0.38 22.69 -7.23
C LYS A 88 1.13 22.73 -7.04
N LYS A 89 1.73 21.67 -6.49
CA LYS A 89 3.19 21.57 -6.28
C LYS A 89 3.96 21.62 -7.61
N GLN A 90 3.47 20.93 -8.64
CA GLN A 90 4.07 21.01 -9.98
C GLN A 90 3.90 22.38 -10.66
N ASN A 91 2.96 23.23 -10.25
CA ASN A 91 2.81 24.62 -10.74
C ASN A 91 3.90 25.56 -10.23
N GLN A 92 4.58 25.20 -9.14
CA GLN A 92 5.64 26.02 -8.55
C GLN A 92 7.02 25.74 -9.16
N CYS A 93 7.17 24.63 -9.91
CA CYS A 93 8.41 24.27 -10.56
C CYS A 93 8.47 24.79 -12.00
N SER A 94 9.64 25.31 -12.41
CA SER A 94 9.97 25.66 -13.80
C SER A 94 10.23 24.38 -14.65
N ILE A 95 9.23 23.50 -14.73
CA ILE A 95 9.28 22.27 -15.53
C ILE A 95 8.52 22.48 -16.84
N ASN A 96 9.05 21.91 -17.93
CA ASN A 96 8.45 22.03 -19.26
C ASN A 96 6.97 21.55 -19.24
N PRO A 97 6.01 22.37 -19.72
CA PRO A 97 4.57 22.10 -19.59
C PRO A 97 4.12 20.79 -20.25
N LYS A 98 4.82 20.32 -21.31
CA LYS A 98 4.52 19.04 -21.95
C LYS A 98 4.88 17.84 -21.07
N ARG A 99 6.01 17.90 -20.35
CA ARG A 99 6.47 16.83 -19.44
C ARG A 99 5.61 16.76 -18.18
N LYS A 100 5.14 17.92 -17.71
CA LYS A 100 4.23 18.03 -16.57
C LYS A 100 2.92 17.28 -16.78
N LYS A 101 2.25 17.48 -17.92
CA LYS A 101 1.01 16.76 -18.27
C LYS A 101 1.24 15.25 -18.33
N LYS A 102 2.32 14.81 -18.98
CA LYS A 102 2.68 13.39 -19.06
C LYS A 102 2.92 12.77 -17.68
N ASN A 103 3.63 13.47 -16.79
CA ASN A 103 3.89 12.97 -15.44
C ASN A 103 2.62 12.91 -14.58
N LEU A 104 1.74 13.92 -14.70
CA LEU A 104 0.44 13.90 -14.01
C LEU A 104 -0.42 12.72 -14.46
N ILE A 105 -0.52 12.51 -15.78
CA ILE A 105 -1.26 11.37 -16.35
C ILE A 105 -0.65 10.05 -15.87
N LEU A 106 0.67 9.90 -15.97
CA LEU A 106 1.36 8.68 -15.56
C LEU A 106 1.11 8.35 -14.09
N MET A 107 1.22 9.34 -13.20
CA MET A 107 0.97 9.15 -11.77
C MET A 107 -0.48 8.73 -11.53
N THR A 108 -1.45 9.43 -12.12
CA THR A 108 -2.87 9.10 -11.96
C THR A 108 -3.17 7.71 -12.51
N THR A 109 -2.70 7.36 -13.71
CA THR A 109 -2.92 6.04 -14.32
C THR A 109 -2.32 4.92 -13.49
N ILE A 110 -1.08 5.04 -13.03
CA ILE A 110 -0.45 4.02 -12.18
C ILE A 110 -1.21 3.85 -10.87
N THR A 111 -1.62 4.95 -10.24
CA THR A 111 -2.39 4.91 -8.99
C THR A 111 -3.73 4.21 -9.18
N LEU A 112 -4.42 4.48 -10.29
CA LEU A 112 -5.73 3.89 -10.59
C LEU A 112 -5.59 2.39 -10.91
N VAL A 113 -4.61 2.02 -11.74
CA VAL A 113 -4.35 0.62 -12.11
C VAL A 113 -3.92 -0.19 -10.90
N LEU A 114 -3.00 0.31 -10.08
CA LEU A 114 -2.56 -0.40 -8.87
C LEU A 114 -3.66 -0.46 -7.82
N GLY A 115 -4.36 0.65 -7.56
CA GLY A 115 -5.43 0.70 -6.57
C GLY A 115 -6.58 -0.25 -6.91
N VAL A 116 -7.10 -0.17 -8.13
CA VAL A 116 -8.19 -1.06 -8.58
C VAL A 116 -7.71 -2.50 -8.73
N GLY A 117 -6.50 -2.70 -9.28
CA GLY A 117 -5.93 -4.03 -9.45
C GLY A 117 -5.74 -4.77 -8.12
N ILE A 118 -5.18 -4.09 -7.11
CA ILE A 118 -5.01 -4.66 -5.77
C ILE A 118 -6.37 -4.92 -5.11
N PHE A 119 -7.31 -3.98 -5.21
CA PHE A 119 -8.65 -4.13 -4.64
C PHE A 119 -9.38 -5.38 -5.20
N LEU A 120 -9.45 -5.51 -6.52
CA LEU A 120 -10.10 -6.65 -7.18
C LEU A 120 -9.39 -7.97 -6.88
N SER A 121 -8.06 -7.95 -6.79
CA SER A 121 -7.28 -9.13 -6.44
C SER A 121 -7.58 -9.60 -5.02
N LEU A 122 -7.61 -8.67 -4.06
CA LEU A 122 -7.94 -8.96 -2.66
C LEU A 122 -9.38 -9.46 -2.49
N GLU A 123 -10.34 -8.84 -3.18
CA GLU A 123 -11.75 -9.26 -3.15
C GLU A 123 -11.94 -10.68 -3.71
N LYS A 124 -11.26 -10.99 -4.81
CA LYS A 124 -11.34 -12.33 -5.43
C LYS A 124 -10.67 -13.39 -4.56
N LEU A 125 -9.53 -13.06 -3.95
CA LEU A 125 -8.82 -13.95 -3.04
C LEU A 125 -9.64 -14.21 -1.77
N SER A 126 -10.21 -13.16 -1.17
CA SER A 126 -11.00 -13.29 0.05
C SER A 126 -12.27 -14.11 -0.21
N SER A 127 -13.03 -13.79 -1.26
CA SER A 127 -14.25 -14.53 -1.61
C SER A 127 -13.97 -16.00 -1.91
N TRP A 128 -12.89 -16.31 -2.62
CA TRP A 128 -12.47 -17.69 -2.82
C TRP A 128 -12.14 -18.40 -1.50
N TYR A 129 -11.34 -17.76 -0.63
CA TYR A 129 -10.97 -18.33 0.68
C TYR A 129 -12.20 -18.58 1.57
N PHE A 130 -13.13 -17.63 1.64
CA PHE A 130 -14.34 -17.77 2.45
C PHE A 130 -15.26 -18.88 1.93
N ASN A 131 -15.46 -18.97 0.62
CA ASN A 131 -16.31 -19.99 0.01
C ASN A 131 -15.75 -21.41 0.19
N GLU A 132 -14.44 -21.58 0.06
CA GLU A 132 -13.80 -22.90 0.11
C GLU A 132 -13.65 -23.42 1.55
N TYR A 133 -13.30 -22.55 2.50
CA TYR A 133 -12.91 -23.00 3.85
C TYR A 133 -13.90 -22.62 4.94
N VAL A 134 -14.55 -21.46 4.85
CA VAL A 134 -15.34 -20.91 5.97
C VAL A 134 -16.81 -21.30 5.87
N VAL A 135 -17.43 -21.07 4.70
CA VAL A 135 -18.84 -21.39 4.46
C VAL A 135 -19.19 -22.88 4.70
N PRO A 136 -18.42 -23.87 4.18
CA PRO A 136 -18.77 -25.27 4.41
C PRO A 136 -18.71 -25.66 5.88
N ALA A 137 -17.69 -25.19 6.63
CA ALA A 137 -17.58 -25.43 8.07
C ALA A 137 -18.78 -24.84 8.83
N GLN A 138 -19.20 -23.62 8.49
CA GLN A 138 -20.39 -23.02 9.10
C GLN A 138 -21.67 -23.80 8.79
N GLN A 139 -21.84 -24.29 7.56
CA GLN A 139 -23.01 -25.08 7.19
C GLN A 139 -23.09 -26.41 7.95
N GLU A 140 -21.96 -27.06 8.23
CA GLU A 140 -21.92 -28.26 9.06
C GLU A 140 -22.36 -27.97 10.49
N GLU A 141 -21.87 -26.89 11.10
CA GLU A 141 -22.31 -26.44 12.43
C GLU A 141 -23.82 -26.15 12.47
N PHE A 142 -24.34 -25.44 11.47
CA PHE A 142 -25.78 -25.16 11.38
C PHE A 142 -26.62 -26.44 11.26
N ARG A 143 -26.19 -27.42 10.48
CA ARG A 143 -26.90 -28.72 10.37
C ARG A 143 -26.88 -29.49 11.70
N MET A 144 -25.75 -29.50 12.41
CA MET A 144 -25.65 -30.14 13.73
C MET A 144 -26.58 -29.47 14.76
N MET A 145 -26.64 -28.14 14.76
CA MET A 145 -27.55 -27.38 15.64
C MET A 145 -29.03 -27.67 15.33
N ASP A 146 -29.41 -27.75 14.05
CA ASP A 146 -30.80 -28.02 13.65
C ASP A 146 -31.22 -29.46 13.97
N GLN A 147 -30.30 -30.42 13.88
CA GLN A 147 -30.54 -31.80 14.32
C GLN A 147 -30.71 -31.93 15.83
N ASN A 148 -29.96 -31.16 16.65
CA ASN A 148 -30.08 -31.16 18.11
C ASN A 148 -31.34 -30.46 18.63
N LYS A 149 -32.03 -29.68 17.77
CA LYS A 149 -33.26 -28.96 18.13
C LYS A 149 -34.54 -29.79 17.87
N LYS A 150 -34.43 -30.89 17.12
CA LYS A 150 -35.51 -31.87 16.89
C LYS A 150 -35.51 -32.96 17.95
#